data_AF-A0A1F6LPU3-F1
#
_entry.id   AF-A0A1F6LPU3-F1
#
_cell.length_a   1.000
_cell.length_b   1.000
_cell.length_c   1.000
_cell.angle_alpha   90.00
_cell.angle_beta   90.00
_cell.angle_gamma   90.00
#
_symmetry.space_group_name_H-M   'P 1'
#
loop_
_entity.id
_entity.type
_entity.pdbx_description
1 polymer ?
#
loop_
_entity_poly.entity_id
_entity_poly.type
_entity_poly.pdbx_seq_one_letter_code
_entity_poly.pdbx_strand_id
1 'polypeptide(L)'
;MKKIKLRDNETVLEDEAARLYRVDVPALRRSLGRNKKRFPGGAVFQLTKSEMTALGLKFVRSRSAPYAFTRFGYIMLANILNSPTAIKAHIRRIRSVCRHLSFEAIIRMIAGQ
;
A
#
# COMPACT_ATOMS: atom_id res chain seq x y z
N MET A 1 12.78 4.91 6.53
CA MET A 1 11.90 4.23 5.58
C MET A 1 12.65 4.05 4.27
N LYS A 2 12.89 2.81 3.83
CA LYS A 2 13.59 2.57 2.56
C LYS A 2 12.60 2.74 1.40
N LYS A 3 12.84 3.73 0.54
CA LYS A 3 12.11 3.93 -0.72
C LYS A 3 13.00 3.56 -1.90
N ILE A 4 12.41 3.05 -2.96
CA ILE A 4 13.10 2.74 -4.21
C ILE A 4 12.31 3.29 -5.40
N LYS A 5 13.00 3.68 -6.47
CA LYS A 5 12.36 4.09 -7.73
C LYS A 5 12.16 2.86 -8.61
N LEU A 6 10.92 2.58 -8.99
CA LEU A 6 10.54 1.50 -9.90
C LEU A 6 9.41 1.97 -10.80
N ARG A 7 9.50 1.70 -12.11
CA ARG A 7 8.46 2.05 -13.09
C ARG A 7 7.97 3.50 -12.95
N ASP A 8 8.91 4.44 -12.85
CA ASP A 8 8.68 5.88 -12.66
C ASP A 8 7.94 6.28 -11.36
N ASN A 9 7.84 5.36 -10.39
CA ASN A 9 7.19 5.60 -9.12
C ASN A 9 8.16 5.53 -7.95
N GLU A 10 7.95 6.37 -6.92
CA GLU A 10 8.46 6.09 -5.59
C GLU A 10 7.67 4.91 -5.00
N THR A 11 8.39 3.85 -4.64
CA THR A 11 7.79 2.62 -4.12
C THR A 11 8.40 2.15 -2.81
N VAL A 12 7.61 1.39 -2.07
CA VAL A 12 7.94 0.74 -0.81
C VAL A 12 7.70 -0.76 -0.97
N LEU A 13 8.67 -1.59 -0.57
CA LEU A 13 8.54 -3.04 -0.62
C LEU A 13 7.65 -3.56 0.52
N GLU A 14 7.07 -4.75 0.33
CA GLU A 14 6.12 -5.34 1.27
C GLU A 14 6.67 -5.57 2.68
N ASP A 15 7.97 -5.83 2.82
CA ASP A 15 8.65 -6.01 4.11
C ASP A 15 8.72 -4.69 4.89
N GLU A 16 9.07 -3.61 4.21
CA GLU A 16 9.04 -2.25 4.74
C GLU A 16 7.63 -1.83 5.11
N ALA A 17 6.65 -2.09 4.23
CA ALA A 17 5.25 -1.76 4.48
C ALA A 17 4.69 -2.56 5.68
N ALA A 18 4.98 -3.85 5.76
CA ALA A 18 4.61 -4.72 6.86
C ALA A 18 5.20 -4.21 8.18
N ARG A 19 6.48 -3.84 8.19
CA ARG A 19 7.16 -3.28 9.37
C ARG A 19 6.52 -1.97 9.83
N LEU A 20 6.23 -1.05 8.92
CA LEU A 20 5.62 0.25 9.25
C LEU A 20 4.21 0.09 9.83
N TYR A 21 3.41 -0.82 9.27
CA TYR A 21 2.09 -1.11 9.78
C TYR A 21 2.08 -2.11 10.95
N ARG A 22 3.23 -2.62 11.40
CA ARG A 22 3.35 -3.61 12.48
C ARG A 22 2.48 -4.84 12.23
N VAL A 23 2.59 -5.41 11.03
CA VAL A 23 1.97 -6.68 10.64
C VAL A 23 3.02 -7.58 10.02
N ASP A 24 2.77 -8.89 9.99
CA ASP A 24 3.65 -9.80 9.27
C ASP A 24 3.38 -9.75 7.76
N VAL A 25 4.41 -10.00 6.95
CA VAL A 25 4.30 -10.05 5.47
C VAL A 25 3.20 -11.03 5.01
N PRO A 26 3.06 -12.26 5.57
CA PRO A 26 1.96 -13.15 5.20
C PRO A 26 0.58 -12.57 5.51
N ALA A 27 0.42 -11.86 6.63
CA ALA A 27 -0.84 -11.21 6.98
C ALA A 27 -1.17 -10.07 6.01
N LEU A 28 -0.18 -9.25 5.66
CA LEU A 28 -0.31 -8.19 4.65
C LEU A 28 -0.74 -8.78 3.30
N ARG A 29 -0.05 -9.83 2.82
CA ARG A 29 -0.36 -10.50 1.55
C ARG A 29 -1.77 -11.10 1.54
N ARG A 30 -2.22 -11.71 2.64
CA ARG A 30 -3.60 -12.21 2.78
C ARG A 30 -4.62 -11.09 2.69
N SER A 31 -4.41 -10.00 3.43
CA SER A 31 -5.31 -8.84 3.37
C SER A 31 -5.36 -8.21 1.99
N LEU A 32 -4.20 -8.07 1.33
CA LEU A 32 -4.10 -7.59 -0.04
C LEU A 32 -4.88 -8.49 -1.00
N GLY A 33 -4.68 -9.82 -0.92
CA GLY A 33 -5.36 -10.80 -1.75
C GLY A 33 -6.89 -10.70 -1.67
N ARG A 34 -7.44 -10.56 -0.47
CA ARG A 34 -8.89 -10.39 -0.24
C ARG A 34 -9.45 -9.06 -0.73
N ASN A 35 -8.59 -8.05 -0.91
CA ASN A 35 -9.01 -6.67 -1.18
C ASN A 35 -8.39 -6.09 -2.45
N LYS A 36 -7.90 -6.92 -3.39
CA LYS A 36 -7.23 -6.43 -4.62
C LYS A 36 -8.07 -5.39 -5.38
N LYS A 37 -9.40 -5.56 -5.43
CA LYS A 37 -10.34 -4.62 -6.06
C LYS A 37 -10.30 -3.20 -5.51
N ARG A 38 -9.73 -2.99 -4.31
CA ARG A 38 -9.58 -1.66 -3.72
C ARG A 38 -8.38 -0.92 -4.32
N PHE A 39 -7.44 -1.58 -4.98
CA PHE A 39 -6.23 -0.97 -5.51
C PHE A 39 -6.40 -0.67 -7.02
N PRO A 40 -6.38 0.61 -7.45
CA PRO A 40 -6.42 0.96 -8.86
C PRO A 40 -5.15 0.53 -9.59
N GLY A 41 -5.23 0.42 -10.92
CA GLY A 41 -4.17 -0.08 -11.77
C GLY A 41 -2.82 0.61 -11.49
N GLY A 42 -1.78 -0.20 -11.23
CA GLY A 42 -0.42 0.28 -10.96
C GLY A 42 -0.13 0.70 -9.52
N ALA A 43 -1.12 0.77 -8.62
CA ALA A 43 -0.87 1.13 -7.22
C ALA A 43 -0.07 0.08 -6.44
N VAL A 44 -0.18 -1.18 -6.86
CA VAL A 44 0.53 -2.33 -6.30
C VAL A 44 0.91 -3.27 -7.43
N PHE A 45 2.13 -3.79 -7.40
CA PHE A 45 2.61 -4.75 -8.39
C PHE A 45 3.63 -5.69 -7.77
N GLN A 46 3.81 -6.87 -8.36
CA GLN A 46 4.92 -7.74 -8.01
C GLN A 46 6.15 -7.36 -8.83
N LEU A 47 7.31 -7.47 -8.20
CA LEU A 47 8.58 -7.27 -8.91
C LEU A 47 8.79 -8.33 -9.99
N THR A 48 9.33 -7.92 -11.13
CA THR A 48 9.85 -8.84 -12.13
C THR A 48 11.18 -9.43 -11.68
N LYS A 49 11.62 -10.51 -12.34
CA LYS A 49 12.96 -11.07 -12.09
C LYS A 49 14.07 -10.05 -12.31
N SER A 50 13.98 -9.23 -13.36
CA SER A 50 14.97 -8.19 -13.65
C SER A 50 14.98 -7.09 -12.59
N GLU A 51 13.81 -6.64 -12.13
CA GLU A 51 13.69 -5.65 -11.05
C GLU A 51 14.29 -6.18 -9.73
N MET A 52 14.05 -7.45 -9.39
CA MET A 52 14.65 -8.06 -8.19
C MET A 52 16.18 -8.15 -8.29
N THR A 53 16.71 -8.58 -9.44
CA THR A 53 18.15 -8.67 -9.68
C THR A 53 18.81 -7.30 -9.58
N ALA A 54 18.22 -6.27 -10.18
CA ALA A 54 18.72 -4.90 -10.12
C ALA A 54 18.74 -4.34 -8.68
N LEU A 55 17.82 -4.80 -7.82
CA LEU A 55 17.76 -4.42 -6.40
C LEU A 55 18.65 -5.28 -5.49
N GLY A 56 19.38 -6.26 -6.04
CA GLY A 56 20.20 -7.18 -5.27
C GLY A 56 19.37 -8.11 -4.35
N LEU A 57 18.08 -8.29 -4.64
CA LEU A 57 17.21 -9.16 -3.86
C LEU A 57 17.53 -10.62 -4.20
N LYS A 58 18.13 -11.34 -3.25
CA LYS A 58 18.41 -12.76 -3.42
C LYS A 58 17.10 -13.53 -3.51
N PHE A 59 16.94 -14.31 -4.58
CA PHE A 59 15.82 -15.23 -4.74
C PHE A 59 16.03 -16.47 -3.84
N VAL A 60 15.96 -16.29 -2.53
CA VAL A 60 16.12 -17.37 -1.56
C VAL A 60 14.74 -17.96 -1.29
N ARG A 61 14.32 -18.92 -2.13
CA ARG A 61 13.21 -19.87 -1.84
C ARG A 61 11.82 -19.31 -1.47
N SER A 62 11.54 -18.00 -1.61
CA SER A 62 10.18 -17.49 -1.45
C SER A 62 9.33 -17.87 -2.66
N ARG A 63 8.18 -18.53 -2.45
CA ARG A 63 7.30 -19.02 -3.53
C ARG A 63 6.72 -17.92 -4.43
N SER A 64 6.90 -16.64 -4.10
CA SER A 64 6.41 -15.53 -4.93
C SER A 64 7.22 -14.24 -4.76
N ALA A 65 7.41 -13.54 -5.88
CA ALA A 65 8.05 -12.23 -5.94
C ALA A 65 7.37 -11.23 -4.98
N PRO A 66 8.16 -10.36 -4.32
CA PRO A 66 7.61 -9.41 -3.36
C PRO A 66 6.72 -8.37 -4.05
N TYR A 67 5.73 -7.89 -3.31
CA TYR A 67 4.94 -6.74 -3.73
C TYR A 67 5.71 -5.44 -3.50
N ALA A 68 5.58 -4.53 -4.45
CA ALA A 68 5.94 -3.12 -4.33
C ALA A 68 4.67 -2.27 -4.33
N PHE A 69 4.64 -1.27 -3.47
CA PHE A 69 3.53 -0.35 -3.28
C PHE A 69 3.98 1.05 -3.67
N THR A 70 3.24 1.71 -4.57
CA THR A 70 3.43 3.15 -4.82
C THR A 70 2.99 3.95 -3.60
N ARG A 71 3.22 5.27 -3.60
CA ARG A 71 2.69 6.16 -2.55
C ARG A 71 1.19 5.95 -2.31
N PHE A 72 0.42 5.86 -3.39
CA PHE A 72 -1.02 5.62 -3.31
C PHE A 72 -1.33 4.24 -2.76
N GLY A 73 -0.70 3.17 -3.28
CA GLY A 73 -0.90 1.81 -2.78
C GLY A 73 -0.54 1.65 -1.30
N TYR A 74 0.54 2.27 -0.85
CA TYR A 74 0.95 2.27 0.56
C TYR A 74 -0.09 2.94 1.47
N ILE A 75 -0.66 4.07 1.01
CA ILE A 75 -1.76 4.76 1.71
C ILE A 75 -2.99 3.85 1.82
N MET A 76 -3.33 3.13 0.75
CA MET A 76 -4.47 2.21 0.69
C MET A 76 -4.35 1.02 1.64
N LEU A 77 -3.14 0.57 1.98
CA LEU A 77 -2.94 -0.51 2.96
C LEU A 77 -3.61 -0.21 4.30
N ALA A 78 -3.62 1.05 4.74
CA ALA A 78 -4.27 1.44 6.00
C ALA A 78 -5.78 1.14 6.02
N ASN A 79 -6.41 0.97 4.85
CA ASN A 79 -7.85 0.71 4.73
C ASN A 79 -8.18 -0.79 4.83
N ILE A 80 -7.18 -1.68 4.69
CA ILE A 80 -7.38 -3.14 4.63
C ILE A 80 -6.65 -3.91 5.74
N LEU A 81 -5.73 -3.23 6.44
CA LEU A 81 -4.98 -3.81 7.56
C LEU A 81 -5.68 -3.49 8.88
N ASN A 82 -5.73 -4.47 9.79
CA ASN A 82 -6.40 -4.36 11.09
C ASN A 82 -5.41 -4.09 12.25
N SER A 83 -4.21 -3.57 11.98
CA SER A 83 -3.26 -3.27 13.05
C SER A 83 -3.60 -1.93 13.72
N PRO A 84 -3.26 -1.74 15.01
CA PRO A 84 -3.44 -0.45 15.67
C PRO A 84 -2.78 0.71 14.92
N THR A 85 -1.63 0.47 14.28
CA THR A 85 -0.93 1.48 13.47
C THR A 85 -1.70 1.83 12.19
N ALA A 86 -2.23 0.83 11.47
CA ALA A 86 -3.02 1.05 10.26
C ALA A 86 -4.32 1.81 10.58
N ILE A 87 -5.03 1.41 11.63
CA ILE A 87 -6.27 2.06 12.10
C ILE A 87 -5.99 3.53 12.45
N LYS A 88 -4.95 3.80 13.25
CA LYS A 88 -4.55 5.18 13.60
C LYS A 88 -4.14 6.01 12.37
N ALA A 89 -3.44 5.41 11.41
CA ALA A 89 -3.05 6.09 10.18
C ALA A 89 -4.28 6.44 9.31
N HIS A 90 -5.21 5.50 9.16
CA HIS A 90 -6.47 5.70 8.43
C HIS A 90 -7.30 6.82 9.04
N ILE A 91 -7.56 6.77 10.37
CA ILE A 91 -8.34 7.78 11.07
C ILE A 91 -7.70 9.17 10.94
N ARG A 92 -6.38 9.30 11.12
CA ARG A 92 -5.68 10.59 10.98
C ARG A 92 -5.84 11.18 9.58
N ARG A 93 -5.76 10.34 8.56
CA ARG A 93 -5.93 10.76 7.17
C ARG A 93 -7.35 11.24 6.90
N ILE A 94 -8.36 10.45 7.27
CA ILE A 94 -9.77 10.83 7.07
C ILE A 94 -10.11 12.10 7.85
N ARG A 95 -9.66 12.22 9.10
CA ARG A 95 -9.80 13.46 9.89
C ARG A 95 -9.18 14.67 9.19
N SER A 96 -8.04 14.49 8.53
CA SER A 96 -7.42 15.58 7.78
C SER A 96 -8.27 16.01 6.59
N VAL A 97 -8.84 15.06 5.84
CA VAL A 97 -9.75 15.36 4.73
C VAL A 97 -11.00 16.09 5.24
N CYS A 98 -11.62 15.59 6.31
CA CYS A 98 -12.83 16.19 6.90
C CYS A 98 -12.61 17.60 7.49
N ARG A 99 -11.36 18.01 7.79
CA ARG A 99 -11.07 19.38 8.24
C ARG A 99 -11.13 20.41 7.12
N HIS A 100 -10.95 19.99 5.87
CA HIS A 100 -10.83 20.90 4.73
C HIS A 100 -12.00 20.83 3.75
N LEU A 101 -12.91 19.88 3.93
CA LEU A 101 -14.07 19.68 3.06
C LEU A 101 -15.37 19.80 3.85
N SER A 102 -16.35 20.50 3.29
CA SER A 102 -17.73 20.46 3.78
C SER A 102 -18.34 19.09 3.56
N PHE A 103 -19.39 18.78 4.33
CA PHE A 103 -20.13 17.53 4.16
C PHE A 103 -20.67 17.37 2.73
N GLU A 104 -21.20 18.45 2.15
CA GLU A 104 -21.64 18.51 0.75
C GLU A 104 -20.52 18.20 -0.26
N ALA A 105 -19.32 18.77 -0.06
CA ALA A 105 -18.18 18.48 -0.93
C ALA A 105 -17.77 17.00 -0.86
N ILE A 106 -17.86 16.38 0.32
CA ILE A 106 -17.62 14.94 0.50
C ILE A 106 -18.68 14.11 -0.23
N ILE A 107 -19.96 14.48 -0.13
CA ILE A 107 -21.06 13.80 -0.84
C ILE A 107 -20.83 13.84 -2.35
N ARG A 108 -20.53 15.02 -2.92
CA ARG A 108 -20.26 15.18 -4.36
C ARG A 108 -19.07 14.33 -4.81
N MET A 109 -17.98 14.36 -4.05
CA MET A 109 -16.80 13.53 -4.32
C MET A 109 -17.10 12.02 -4.35
N ILE A 110 -17.97 11.54 -3.46
CA ILE A 110 -18.35 10.11 -3.41
C ILE A 110 -19.35 9.76 -4.53
N ALA A 111 -20.29 10.66 -4.81
CA ALA A 111 -21.29 10.49 -5.86
C ALA A 111 -20.70 10.58 -7.28
N GLY A 112 -19.46 11.07 -7.42
CA GLY A 112 -18.80 11.28 -8.70
C GLY A 112 -19.37 12.47 -9.49
N GLN A 113 -19.87 13.49 -8.77
CA GLN A 113 -20.47 14.71 -9.31
C GLN A 113 -19.54 15.92 -9.16
#